data_AF-A0A665X9D1-F1
#
_entry.id   AF-A0A665X9D1-F1
#
_cell.length_a   1.000
_cell.length_b   1.000
_cell.length_c   1.000
_cell.angle_alpha   90.00
_cell.angle_beta   90.00
_cell.angle_gamma   90.00
#
_symmetry.space_group_name_H-M   'P 1'
#
loop_
_entity.id
_entity.type
_entity.pdbx_description
1 polymer ?
#
loop_
_entity_poly.entity_id
_entity_poly.type
_entity_poly.pdbx_seq_one_letter_code
_entity_poly.pdbx_strand_id
1 'polypeptide(L)'
;MRDKRRVNMDDINLHYRFLNWRRRIREVRAVRYKERLKRMLRDGDILRYHGNSDEVGCFIAARPLSRRNRYFEVTIMDTGVRGMITVGLVPQLYKLDHQPAWLPHSVAFHADDGKIYIGNTVGQQFGPKCCRGDRIGCGVSPDPVDGQLTVFFTKNGKEVGNVEIPASPEGLYPAVGMHSLGEEVLLDLNAEWGMEDDDGQMIVDSHEEDWGRLHDIKVTGTLLEYIGKGKSIVDVGLAQARRPLNTRFHYYELEITDAGEKCYIALGLARRDYPKNRHPGWSRGSIAYHADDGKLFQGSGVGDAFGPRCFEGDIMGCGIMFPRDFNQDGEGEHLFYSF
;
A
#
# COMPACT_ATOMS: atom_id res chain seq x y z
N MET A 1 10.11 49.17 23.03
CA MET A 1 11.43 48.55 22.86
C MET A 1 11.23 47.23 22.13
N ARG A 2 11.94 47.00 21.01
CA ARG A 2 11.82 45.81 20.17
C ARG A 2 12.61 44.66 20.82
N ASP A 3 11.94 43.56 21.15
CA ASP A 3 12.60 42.35 21.60
C ASP A 3 12.90 41.44 20.41
N LYS A 4 14.17 41.35 20.02
CA LYS A 4 14.65 40.47 18.95
C LYS A 4 14.96 39.11 19.57
N ARG A 5 14.09 38.12 19.35
CA ARG A 5 14.42 36.71 19.61
C ARG A 5 15.62 36.32 18.71
N ARG A 6 16.78 36.11 19.33
CA ARG A 6 17.94 35.49 18.67
C ARG A 6 17.59 34.03 18.37
N VAL A 7 17.54 33.67 17.10
CA VAL A 7 17.54 32.26 16.67
C VAL A 7 18.95 31.73 16.95
N ASN A 8 19.03 30.64 17.71
CA ASN A 8 20.31 30.03 18.09
C ASN A 8 20.93 29.33 16.87
N MET A 9 22.21 29.59 16.59
CA MET A 9 22.93 29.11 15.40
C MET A 9 23.05 27.57 15.39
N ASP A 10 22.97 26.95 16.58
CA ASP A 10 23.06 25.49 16.77
C ASP A 10 21.81 24.74 16.30
N ASP A 11 20.62 25.35 16.38
CA ASP A 11 19.36 24.75 15.91
C ASP A 11 19.30 24.65 14.38
N ILE A 12 19.87 25.66 13.70
CA ILE A 12 20.02 25.67 12.24
C ILE A 12 20.99 24.55 11.81
N ASN A 13 22.09 24.36 12.54
CA ASN A 13 23.08 23.34 12.24
C ASN A 13 22.55 21.90 12.46
N LEU A 14 21.70 21.69 13.47
CA LEU A 14 20.98 20.43 13.66
C LEU A 14 20.00 20.17 12.50
N HIS A 15 19.21 21.16 12.11
CA HIS A 15 18.24 21.05 11.04
C HIS A 15 18.89 20.65 9.70
N TYR A 16 20.02 21.27 9.34
CA TYR A 16 20.79 20.92 8.14
C TYR A 16 21.41 19.52 8.22
N ARG A 17 21.88 19.07 9.39
CA ARG A 17 22.39 17.71 9.59
C ARG A 17 21.27 16.66 9.49
N PHE A 18 20.08 16.96 10.00
CA PHE A 18 18.89 16.11 9.86
C PHE A 18 18.38 16.03 8.42
N LEU A 19 18.38 17.14 7.67
CA LEU A 19 18.02 17.17 6.25
C LEU A 19 19.01 16.37 5.40
N ASN A 20 20.31 16.51 5.65
CA ASN A 20 21.36 15.75 4.95
C ASN A 20 21.32 14.26 5.31
N TRP A 21 21.00 13.91 6.56
CA TRP A 21 20.76 12.53 6.98
C TRP A 21 19.52 11.93 6.30
N ARG A 22 18.42 12.68 6.23
CA ARG A 22 17.20 12.28 5.49
C ARG A 22 17.46 12.12 3.99
N ARG A 23 18.27 12.98 3.38
CA ARG A 23 18.73 12.82 1.98
C ARG A 23 19.54 11.55 1.79
N ARG A 24 20.52 11.27 2.63
CA ARG A 24 21.31 10.01 2.57
C ARG A 24 20.47 8.76 2.80
N ILE A 25 19.51 8.78 3.74
CA ILE A 25 18.57 7.66 3.92
C ILE A 25 17.65 7.50 2.71
N ARG A 26 17.16 8.60 2.12
CA ARG A 26 16.36 8.58 0.89
C ARG A 26 17.16 8.03 -0.29
N GLU A 27 18.42 8.40 -0.45
CA GLU A 27 19.31 7.87 -1.49
C GLU A 27 19.61 6.37 -1.29
N VAL A 28 19.94 5.95 -0.06
CA VAL A 28 20.19 4.53 0.25
C VAL A 28 18.92 3.67 0.10
N ARG A 29 17.75 4.20 0.45
CA ARG A 29 16.45 3.53 0.19
C ARG A 29 16.08 3.54 -1.29
N ALA A 30 16.36 4.61 -2.04
CA ALA A 30 16.08 4.71 -3.47
C ALA A 30 16.90 3.73 -4.30
N VAL A 31 18.14 3.41 -3.89
CA VAL A 31 18.95 2.36 -4.52
C VAL A 31 18.39 0.95 -4.23
N ARG A 32 17.66 0.77 -3.13
CA ARG A 32 17.13 -0.54 -2.68
C ARG A 32 15.81 -0.93 -3.37
N TYR A 33 15.04 0.03 -3.88
CA TYR A 33 13.72 -0.21 -4.49
C TYR A 33 13.66 0.26 -5.93
N LYS A 34 14.49 -0.35 -6.78
CA LYS A 34 14.42 -0.18 -8.23
C LYS A 34 14.03 -1.51 -8.85
N GLU A 35 13.16 -1.47 -9.85
CA GLU A 35 12.90 -2.65 -10.68
C GLU A 35 14.20 -3.15 -11.32
N ARG A 36 14.27 -4.46 -11.55
CA ARG A 36 15.43 -5.11 -12.15
C ARG A 36 14.96 -5.95 -13.31
N LEU A 37 15.53 -5.74 -14.49
CA LEU A 37 15.17 -6.50 -15.67
C LEU A 37 16.37 -6.74 -16.58
N LYS A 38 16.37 -7.87 -17.28
CA LYS A 38 17.37 -8.23 -18.30
C LYS A 38 16.66 -8.94 -19.45
N ARG A 39 16.98 -8.57 -20.69
CA ARG A 39 16.37 -9.13 -21.93
C ARG A 39 14.84 -9.01 -21.95
N MET A 40 14.35 -7.94 -21.33
CA MET A 40 12.94 -7.56 -21.29
C MET A 40 12.86 -6.08 -21.67
N LEU A 41 11.75 -5.66 -22.27
CA LEU A 41 11.37 -4.26 -22.38
C LEU A 41 10.15 -4.01 -21.52
N ARG A 42 10.10 -2.85 -20.86
CA ARG A 42 8.94 -2.39 -20.10
C ARG A 42 8.43 -1.08 -20.70
N ASP A 43 7.15 -1.04 -21.03
CA ASP A 43 6.44 0.16 -21.48
C ASP A 43 5.13 0.28 -20.69
N GLY A 44 5.12 1.19 -19.71
CA GLY A 44 4.08 1.24 -18.68
C GLY A 44 3.99 -0.10 -17.95
N ASP A 45 2.84 -0.75 -18.07
CA ASP A 45 2.55 -2.05 -17.46
C ASP A 45 2.74 -3.23 -18.41
N ILE A 46 3.18 -2.97 -19.65
CA ILE A 46 3.46 -4.03 -20.61
C ILE A 46 4.92 -4.46 -20.49
N LEU A 47 5.12 -5.77 -20.35
CA LEU A 47 6.43 -6.42 -20.40
C LEU A 47 6.54 -7.25 -21.68
N ARG A 48 7.66 -7.10 -22.38
CA ARG A 48 7.97 -7.80 -23.63
C ARG A 48 9.30 -8.50 -23.55
N TYR A 49 9.38 -9.70 -24.10
CA TYR A 49 10.65 -10.37 -24.29
C TYR A 49 11.52 -9.63 -25.32
N HIS A 50 12.79 -9.45 -24.99
CA HIS A 50 13.78 -8.79 -25.84
C HIS A 50 15.16 -9.44 -25.70
N GLY A 51 15.19 -10.77 -25.72
CA GLY A 51 16.40 -11.59 -25.79
C GLY A 51 16.55 -12.26 -27.15
N ASN A 52 17.67 -12.96 -27.33
CA ASN A 52 17.88 -13.84 -28.48
C ASN A 52 17.45 -15.29 -28.15
N SER A 53 17.37 -16.15 -29.17
CA SER A 53 17.07 -17.57 -28.99
C SER A 53 17.89 -18.18 -27.83
N ASP A 54 17.21 -18.95 -26.97
CA ASP A 54 17.75 -19.64 -25.79
C ASP A 54 18.18 -18.75 -24.61
N GLU A 55 18.02 -17.42 -24.69
CA GLU A 55 18.29 -16.54 -23.56
C GLU A 55 17.05 -16.30 -22.69
N VAL A 56 17.15 -16.51 -21.38
CA VAL A 56 16.07 -16.12 -20.45
C VAL A 56 16.06 -14.62 -20.22
N GLY A 57 14.89 -14.01 -20.33
CA GLY A 57 14.55 -12.69 -19.83
C GLY A 57 13.81 -12.77 -18.50
N CYS A 58 14.09 -11.83 -17.61
CA CYS A 58 13.53 -11.81 -16.27
C CYS A 58 13.31 -10.37 -15.83
N PHE A 59 12.14 -10.10 -15.27
CA PHE A 59 11.74 -8.85 -14.63
C PHE A 59 11.43 -9.13 -13.16
N ILE A 60 11.85 -8.22 -12.29
CA ILE A 60 11.57 -8.21 -10.86
C ILE A 60 11.07 -6.82 -10.50
N ALA A 61 9.91 -6.76 -9.87
CA ALA A 61 9.28 -5.52 -9.44
C ALA A 61 10.15 -4.75 -8.44
N ALA A 62 9.91 -3.44 -8.33
CA ALA A 62 10.70 -2.56 -7.47
C ALA A 62 10.48 -2.80 -5.96
N ARG A 63 9.35 -3.39 -5.57
CA ARG A 63 8.95 -3.59 -4.18
C ARG A 63 8.53 -5.04 -3.94
N PRO A 64 8.78 -5.58 -2.73
CA PRO A 64 8.26 -6.88 -2.36
C PRO A 64 6.75 -6.80 -2.14
N LEU A 65 6.08 -7.94 -2.17
CA LEU A 65 4.74 -8.05 -1.62
C LEU A 65 4.73 -7.62 -0.15
N SER A 66 3.62 -7.03 0.27
CA SER A 66 3.42 -6.46 1.61
C SER A 66 2.02 -6.78 2.11
N ARG A 67 1.74 -6.55 3.40
CA ARG A 67 0.38 -6.73 3.93
C ARG A 67 -0.72 -5.94 3.21
N ARG A 68 -0.39 -4.85 2.51
CA ARG A 68 -1.38 -4.06 1.74
C ARG A 68 -1.47 -4.47 0.28
N ASN A 69 -0.47 -5.17 -0.23
CA ASN A 69 -0.39 -5.60 -1.62
C ASN A 69 0.25 -6.98 -1.62
N ARG A 70 -0.61 -8.00 -1.51
CA ARG A 70 -0.26 -9.42 -1.33
C ARG A 70 -0.49 -10.24 -2.59
N TYR A 71 -0.97 -9.63 -3.65
CA TYR A 71 -1.40 -10.31 -4.87
C TYR A 71 -1.10 -9.42 -6.06
N PHE A 72 -0.72 -10.04 -7.17
CA PHE A 72 -0.55 -9.37 -8.44
C PHE A 72 -0.98 -10.31 -9.56
N GLU A 73 -1.37 -9.74 -10.69
CA GLU A 73 -1.80 -10.50 -11.86
C GLU A 73 -0.94 -10.18 -13.08
N VAL A 74 -0.84 -11.17 -13.96
CA VAL A 74 -0.15 -11.09 -15.24
C VAL A 74 -1.08 -11.65 -16.31
N THR A 75 -1.52 -10.80 -17.23
CA THR A 75 -2.34 -11.21 -18.37
C THR A 75 -1.45 -11.50 -19.57
N ILE A 76 -1.58 -12.68 -20.16
CA ILE A 76 -0.80 -13.08 -21.34
C ILE A 76 -1.37 -12.39 -22.58
N MET A 77 -0.63 -11.41 -23.11
CA MET A 77 -1.04 -10.67 -24.31
C MET A 77 -0.63 -11.41 -25.58
N ASP A 78 0.53 -12.07 -25.55
CA ASP A 78 1.03 -12.96 -26.60
C ASP A 78 1.94 -14.04 -25.98
N THR A 79 1.73 -15.30 -26.37
CA THR A 79 2.56 -16.43 -25.91
C THR A 79 3.90 -16.49 -26.63
N GLY A 80 4.10 -15.72 -27.69
CA GLY A 80 5.27 -15.84 -28.54
C GLY A 80 5.42 -17.25 -29.12
N VAL A 81 6.66 -17.65 -29.39
CA VAL A 81 6.97 -18.93 -30.07
C VAL A 81 6.76 -20.14 -29.17
N ARG A 82 7.09 -20.05 -27.88
CA ARG A 82 7.11 -21.20 -26.95
C ARG A 82 6.18 -21.07 -25.75
N GLY A 83 5.70 -19.87 -25.43
CA GLY A 83 4.82 -19.64 -24.27
C GLY A 83 5.50 -19.82 -22.92
N MET A 84 6.84 -19.75 -22.85
CA MET A 84 7.63 -19.94 -21.62
C MET A 84 7.62 -18.69 -20.75
N ILE A 85 6.40 -18.26 -20.43
CA ILE A 85 6.08 -17.15 -19.54
C ILE A 85 5.92 -17.72 -18.14
N THR A 86 6.56 -17.09 -17.17
CA THR A 86 6.54 -17.53 -15.77
C THR A 86 6.15 -16.39 -14.87
N VAL A 87 5.37 -16.68 -13.84
CA VAL A 87 4.84 -15.68 -12.90
C VAL A 87 5.09 -16.20 -11.49
N GLY A 88 5.69 -15.38 -10.63
CA GLY A 88 5.97 -15.82 -9.27
C GLY A 88 6.72 -14.82 -8.42
N LEU A 89 7.40 -15.36 -7.42
CA LEU A 89 8.04 -14.61 -6.34
C LEU A 89 9.51 -15.00 -6.21
N VAL A 90 10.37 -13.98 -6.09
CA VAL A 90 11.83 -14.15 -5.99
C VAL A 90 12.42 -13.25 -4.90
N PRO A 91 13.62 -13.58 -4.36
CA PRO A 91 14.35 -12.68 -3.46
C PRO A 91 14.89 -11.45 -4.20
N GLN A 92 15.19 -10.38 -3.45
CA GLN A 92 15.61 -9.08 -4.00
C GLN A 92 16.78 -9.17 -5.01
N LEU A 93 17.76 -10.03 -4.73
CA LEU A 93 18.99 -10.19 -5.51
C LEU A 93 18.97 -11.40 -6.44
N TYR A 94 17.79 -11.85 -6.88
CA TYR A 94 17.67 -12.94 -7.84
C TYR A 94 18.43 -12.66 -9.14
N LYS A 95 18.94 -13.72 -9.79
CA LYS A 95 19.65 -13.61 -11.06
C LYS A 95 18.66 -13.42 -12.21
N LEU A 96 18.93 -12.45 -13.09
CA LEU A 96 18.01 -12.05 -14.16
C LEU A 96 18.15 -12.87 -15.46
N ASP A 97 18.96 -13.92 -15.44
CA ASP A 97 19.19 -14.85 -16.56
C ASP A 97 18.67 -16.26 -16.28
N HIS A 98 17.81 -16.38 -15.26
CA HIS A 98 17.11 -17.60 -14.89
C HIS A 98 15.61 -17.29 -14.78
N GLN A 99 14.77 -18.27 -15.13
CA GLN A 99 13.34 -18.12 -14.90
C GLN A 99 13.09 -18.04 -13.40
N PRO A 100 12.16 -17.18 -12.93
CA PRO A 100 11.58 -17.29 -11.60
C PRO A 100 11.34 -18.74 -11.19
N ALA A 101 11.73 -19.06 -9.94
CA ALA A 101 11.70 -20.40 -9.33
C ALA A 101 12.81 -21.40 -9.67
N TRP A 102 13.69 -21.14 -10.63
CA TRP A 102 14.80 -22.07 -10.93
C TRP A 102 15.94 -22.07 -9.90
N LEU A 103 16.06 -21.00 -9.10
CA LEU A 103 17.07 -20.84 -8.05
C LEU A 103 16.42 -20.79 -6.66
N PRO A 104 17.14 -21.18 -5.58
CA PRO A 104 16.59 -21.25 -4.22
C PRO A 104 15.83 -20.01 -3.75
N HIS A 105 14.93 -20.22 -2.78
CA HIS A 105 14.08 -19.19 -2.16
C HIS A 105 13.12 -18.47 -3.12
N SER A 106 12.78 -19.12 -4.23
CA SER A 106 11.80 -18.59 -5.20
C SER A 106 10.79 -19.65 -5.62
N VAL A 107 9.62 -19.18 -6.06
CA VAL A 107 8.47 -20.01 -6.45
C VAL A 107 7.74 -19.35 -7.61
N ALA A 108 7.28 -20.13 -8.59
CA ALA A 108 6.64 -19.61 -9.78
C ALA A 108 5.83 -20.67 -10.51
N PHE A 109 4.74 -20.22 -11.11
CA PHE A 109 3.89 -20.99 -12.01
C PHE A 109 4.33 -20.73 -13.46
N HIS A 110 4.50 -21.81 -14.22
CA HIS A 110 5.00 -21.78 -15.61
C HIS A 110 3.83 -22.01 -16.57
N ALA A 111 3.60 -21.05 -17.48
CA ALA A 111 2.43 -21.03 -18.36
C ALA A 111 2.46 -22.15 -19.41
N ASP A 112 3.64 -22.50 -19.93
CA ASP A 112 3.83 -23.44 -21.03
C ASP A 112 3.50 -24.89 -20.65
N ASP A 113 3.70 -25.27 -19.38
CA ASP A 113 3.50 -26.63 -18.91
C ASP A 113 2.50 -26.76 -17.73
N GLY A 114 2.09 -25.65 -17.12
CA GLY A 114 1.16 -25.65 -16.00
C GLY A 114 1.78 -26.18 -14.71
N LYS A 115 3.11 -26.21 -14.60
CA LYS A 115 3.79 -26.70 -13.40
C LYS A 115 4.15 -25.57 -12.44
N ILE A 116 4.30 -25.94 -11.18
CA ILE A 116 4.93 -25.12 -10.16
C ILE A 116 6.40 -25.52 -10.02
N TYR A 117 7.27 -24.52 -9.95
CA TYR A 117 8.68 -24.68 -9.67
C TYR A 117 8.98 -24.05 -8.31
N ILE A 118 9.87 -24.67 -7.52
CA ILE A 118 10.24 -24.21 -6.17
C ILE A 118 11.74 -24.39 -5.97
N GLY A 119 12.50 -23.32 -6.19
CA GLY A 119 13.92 -23.29 -5.90
C GLY A 119 14.84 -24.16 -6.76
N ASN A 120 14.34 -24.77 -7.84
CA ASN A 120 15.07 -25.71 -8.69
C ASN A 120 14.42 -25.86 -10.09
N THR A 121 15.07 -26.58 -11.00
CA THR A 121 14.64 -26.75 -12.41
C THR A 121 13.70 -27.94 -12.65
N VAL A 122 13.18 -28.58 -11.59
CA VAL A 122 12.26 -29.71 -11.67
C VAL A 122 10.87 -29.24 -11.26
N GLY A 123 9.99 -29.06 -12.25
CA GLY A 123 8.61 -28.64 -12.03
C GLY A 123 7.73 -29.78 -11.54
N GLN A 124 6.74 -29.45 -10.71
CA GLN A 124 5.72 -30.37 -10.21
C GLN A 124 4.38 -30.05 -10.85
N GLN A 125 3.59 -31.07 -11.19
CA GLN A 125 2.24 -30.86 -11.74
C GLN A 125 1.40 -30.05 -10.74
N PHE A 126 0.79 -28.97 -11.22
CA PHE A 126 0.10 -28.03 -10.35
C PHE A 126 -1.22 -27.55 -10.94
N GLY A 127 -1.20 -27.04 -12.17
CA GLY A 127 -2.36 -26.47 -12.84
C GLY A 127 -2.42 -26.74 -14.34
N PRO A 128 -3.43 -26.19 -15.01
CA PRO A 128 -3.50 -26.22 -16.46
C PRO A 128 -2.49 -25.24 -17.09
N LYS A 129 -2.03 -25.54 -18.30
CA LYS A 129 -1.28 -24.59 -19.14
C LYS A 129 -2.07 -23.31 -19.36
N CYS A 130 -1.37 -22.21 -19.64
CA CYS A 130 -1.98 -20.92 -19.97
C CYS A 130 -1.72 -20.53 -21.43
N CYS A 131 -2.68 -19.82 -22.01
CA CYS A 131 -2.67 -19.36 -23.39
C CYS A 131 -2.86 -17.84 -23.43
N ARG A 132 -2.76 -17.26 -24.63
CA ARG A 132 -3.10 -15.85 -24.86
C ARG A 132 -4.50 -15.53 -24.32
N GLY A 133 -4.61 -14.45 -23.56
CA GLY A 133 -5.82 -13.98 -22.88
C GLY A 133 -5.99 -14.52 -21.46
N ASP A 134 -5.27 -15.59 -21.08
CA ASP A 134 -5.30 -16.07 -19.70
C ASP A 134 -4.58 -15.09 -18.75
N ARG A 135 -5.11 -15.00 -17.54
CA ARG A 135 -4.56 -14.19 -16.45
C ARG A 135 -4.07 -15.08 -15.34
N ILE A 136 -2.79 -14.96 -15.02
CA ILE A 136 -2.14 -15.70 -13.94
C ILE A 136 -1.99 -14.76 -12.75
N GLY A 137 -2.59 -15.12 -11.63
CA GLY A 137 -2.37 -14.42 -10.37
C GLY A 137 -1.37 -15.15 -9.47
N CYS A 138 -0.66 -14.39 -8.65
CA CYS A 138 0.23 -14.91 -7.64
C CYS A 138 0.08 -14.08 -6.36
N GLY A 139 -0.18 -14.73 -5.24
CA GLY A 139 -0.30 -14.05 -3.96
C GLY A 139 0.18 -14.85 -2.77
N VAL A 140 0.16 -14.20 -1.61
CA VAL A 140 0.66 -14.74 -0.35
C VAL A 140 -0.36 -14.62 0.77
N SER A 141 -0.33 -15.56 1.71
CA SER A 141 -1.13 -15.47 2.94
C SER A 141 -0.72 -14.27 3.81
N PRO A 142 -1.63 -13.74 4.66
CA PRO A 142 -1.38 -12.52 5.43
C PRO A 142 -0.19 -12.59 6.39
N ASP A 143 0.04 -13.75 7.00
CA ASP A 143 1.12 -13.96 7.96
C ASP A 143 1.70 -15.39 7.83
N PRO A 144 3.04 -15.55 7.91
CA PRO A 144 3.66 -16.86 7.96
C PRO A 144 3.24 -17.64 9.21
N VAL A 145 3.01 -18.94 9.06
CA VAL A 145 2.78 -19.89 10.17
C VAL A 145 4.03 -20.74 10.34
N ASP A 146 4.58 -20.80 11.55
CA ASP A 146 5.80 -21.57 11.86
C ASP A 146 7.01 -21.26 10.94
N GLY A 147 7.10 -20.01 10.47
CA GLY A 147 8.16 -19.57 9.55
C GLY A 147 7.95 -19.99 8.09
N GLN A 148 6.80 -20.57 7.75
CA GLN A 148 6.39 -20.89 6.39
C GLN A 148 5.38 -19.86 5.87
N LEU A 149 5.61 -19.39 4.64
CA LEU A 149 4.72 -18.50 3.91
C LEU A 149 3.95 -19.33 2.88
N THR A 150 2.62 -19.26 2.92
CA THR A 150 1.77 -19.85 1.89
C THR A 150 1.74 -18.93 0.68
N VAL A 151 2.08 -19.47 -0.49
CA VAL A 151 2.00 -18.80 -1.78
C VAL A 151 0.96 -19.53 -2.62
N PHE A 152 -0.03 -18.81 -3.11
CA PHE A 152 -1.09 -19.35 -3.96
C PHE A 152 -1.03 -18.74 -5.36
N PHE A 153 -1.57 -19.48 -6.32
CA PHE A 153 -1.66 -19.04 -7.70
C PHE A 153 -3.07 -19.23 -8.23
N THR A 154 -3.43 -18.38 -9.18
CA THR A 154 -4.77 -18.30 -9.72
C THR A 154 -4.69 -18.27 -11.24
N LYS A 155 -5.74 -18.74 -11.88
CA LYS A 155 -5.93 -18.64 -13.32
C LYS A 155 -7.32 -18.09 -13.58
N ASN A 156 -7.41 -16.95 -14.26
CA ASN A 156 -8.66 -16.28 -14.62
C ASN A 156 -9.58 -16.08 -13.41
N GLY A 157 -9.03 -15.62 -12.28
CA GLY A 157 -9.81 -15.36 -11.07
C GLY A 157 -10.12 -16.60 -10.22
N LYS A 158 -9.67 -17.81 -10.60
CA LYS A 158 -9.89 -19.04 -9.82
C LYS A 158 -8.58 -19.59 -9.26
N GLU A 159 -8.57 -20.00 -7.98
CA GLU A 159 -7.38 -20.63 -7.38
C GLU A 159 -7.04 -21.93 -8.11
N VAL A 160 -5.78 -22.06 -8.50
CA VAL A 160 -5.19 -23.28 -9.06
C VAL A 160 -4.67 -24.17 -7.94
N GLY A 161 -4.05 -23.56 -6.94
CA GLY A 161 -3.59 -24.19 -5.72
C GLY A 161 -2.63 -23.30 -4.95
N ASN A 162 -1.99 -23.87 -3.93
CA ASN A 162 -1.01 -23.19 -3.09
C ASN A 162 0.14 -24.12 -2.68
N VAL A 163 1.23 -23.51 -2.24
CA VAL A 163 2.44 -24.16 -1.72
C VAL A 163 3.00 -23.38 -0.55
N GLU A 164 3.72 -24.07 0.34
CA GLU A 164 4.45 -23.43 1.43
C GLU A 164 5.93 -23.29 1.09
N ILE A 165 6.48 -22.11 1.34
CA ILE A 165 7.92 -21.84 1.22
C ILE A 165 8.44 -21.14 2.47
N PRO A 166 9.73 -21.28 2.81
CA PRO A 166 10.30 -20.55 3.94
C PRO A 166 10.09 -19.04 3.80
N ALA A 167 9.59 -18.41 4.87
CA ALA A 167 9.38 -16.97 4.90
C ALA A 167 10.72 -16.22 4.75
N SER A 168 10.74 -15.20 3.90
CA SER A 168 11.90 -14.34 3.71
C SER A 168 11.78 -13.09 4.58
N PRO A 169 12.72 -12.80 5.49
CA PRO A 169 12.71 -11.56 6.27
C PRO A 169 12.92 -10.31 5.41
N GLU A 170 13.49 -10.47 4.20
CA GLU A 170 13.68 -9.38 3.23
C GLU A 170 12.47 -9.19 2.29
N GLY A 171 11.44 -10.01 2.45
CA GLY A 171 10.28 -10.09 1.56
C GLY A 171 10.59 -10.85 0.27
N LEU A 172 9.53 -11.07 -0.52
CA LEU A 172 9.60 -11.66 -1.84
C LEU A 172 8.98 -10.71 -2.86
N TYR A 173 9.58 -10.66 -4.04
CA TYR A 173 9.30 -9.69 -5.08
C TYR A 173 8.53 -10.34 -6.22
N PRO A 174 7.45 -9.73 -6.71
CA PRO A 174 6.81 -10.12 -7.96
C PRO A 174 7.83 -10.20 -9.09
N ALA A 175 7.81 -11.31 -9.81
CA ALA A 175 8.70 -11.55 -10.92
C ALA A 175 7.98 -12.21 -12.09
N VAL A 176 8.41 -11.82 -13.28
CA VAL A 176 7.96 -12.38 -14.55
C VAL A 176 9.17 -12.82 -15.33
N GLY A 177 9.17 -14.03 -15.85
CA GLY A 177 10.20 -14.51 -16.76
C GLY A 177 9.62 -14.86 -18.13
N MET A 178 10.46 -14.73 -19.15
CA MET A 178 10.14 -14.97 -20.55
C MET A 178 11.36 -15.58 -21.24
N HIS A 179 11.15 -16.41 -22.24
CA HIS A 179 12.23 -17.16 -22.88
C HIS A 179 11.93 -17.51 -24.35
N SER A 180 11.00 -16.82 -24.99
CA SER A 180 10.86 -16.89 -26.44
C SER A 180 10.38 -15.61 -27.11
N LEU A 181 10.75 -15.45 -28.38
CA LEU A 181 10.39 -14.29 -29.20
C LEU A 181 8.87 -14.12 -29.26
N GLY A 182 8.42 -12.87 -29.14
CA GLY A 182 7.01 -12.49 -29.20
C GLY A 182 6.26 -12.58 -27.87
N GLU A 183 6.84 -13.14 -26.81
CA GLU A 183 6.19 -13.15 -25.50
C GLU A 183 5.94 -11.73 -24.97
N GLU A 184 4.68 -11.46 -24.62
CA GLU A 184 4.21 -10.17 -24.14
C GLU A 184 3.14 -10.38 -23.06
N VAL A 185 3.22 -9.62 -21.96
CA VAL A 185 2.23 -9.65 -20.88
C VAL A 185 1.87 -8.24 -20.41
N LEU A 186 0.67 -8.11 -19.87
CA LEU A 186 0.24 -6.95 -19.08
C LEU A 186 0.36 -7.29 -17.59
N LEU A 187 1.16 -6.51 -16.87
CA LEU A 187 1.43 -6.68 -15.44
C LEU A 187 0.53 -5.75 -14.62
N ASP A 188 -0.29 -6.31 -13.75
CA ASP A 188 -1.03 -5.56 -12.74
C ASP A 188 -0.46 -5.84 -11.34
N LEU A 189 0.38 -4.92 -10.86
CA LEU A 189 0.95 -4.99 -9.52
C LEU A 189 -0.04 -4.59 -8.42
N ASN A 190 -1.22 -4.07 -8.76
CA ASN A 190 -2.23 -3.61 -7.79
C ASN A 190 -3.51 -4.48 -7.85
N ALA A 191 -3.44 -5.64 -8.48
CA ALA A 191 -4.57 -6.57 -8.55
C ALA A 191 -5.02 -7.00 -7.15
N GLU A 192 -6.31 -7.28 -7.01
CA GLU A 192 -6.92 -7.72 -5.75
C GLU A 192 -7.37 -9.19 -5.86
N TRP A 193 -7.23 -9.93 -4.76
CA TRP A 193 -7.63 -11.34 -4.66
C TRP A 193 -8.47 -11.57 -3.42
N GLY A 194 -9.61 -12.26 -3.57
CA GLY A 194 -10.50 -12.63 -2.47
C GLY A 194 -11.75 -11.75 -2.30
N MET A 195 -12.33 -11.26 -3.40
CA MET A 195 -13.59 -10.48 -3.38
C MET A 195 -14.78 -11.17 -4.08
N GLU A 196 -14.61 -12.35 -4.69
CA GLU A 196 -15.73 -13.05 -5.35
C GLU A 196 -15.67 -14.57 -5.13
N ASP A 197 -16.86 -15.14 -4.83
CA ASP A 197 -17.25 -16.56 -4.66
C ASP A 197 -17.03 -17.24 -3.29
N ASP A 198 -17.78 -16.80 -2.27
CA ASP A 198 -18.49 -17.73 -1.37
C ASP A 198 -19.95 -17.25 -1.20
N ASP A 199 -20.86 -17.93 -1.90
CA ASP A 199 -22.30 -17.72 -1.81
C ASP A 199 -22.78 -17.97 -0.37
N GLY A 200 -23.08 -16.90 0.37
CA GLY A 200 -23.93 -17.00 1.56
C GLY A 200 -23.56 -16.16 2.78
N GLN A 201 -22.44 -15.44 2.78
CA GLN A 201 -22.16 -14.49 3.85
C GLN A 201 -21.43 -13.26 3.30
N MET A 202 -22.21 -12.23 3.00
CA MET A 202 -21.74 -10.88 2.71
C MET A 202 -20.77 -10.42 3.81
N ILE A 203 -19.47 -10.52 3.57
CA ILE A 203 -18.46 -9.65 4.19
C ILE A 203 -17.73 -9.00 3.03
N VAL A 204 -18.36 -7.97 2.48
CA VAL A 204 -17.62 -6.88 1.85
C VAL A 204 -16.60 -6.47 2.92
N ASP A 205 -15.28 -6.48 2.64
CA ASP A 205 -14.31 -5.75 3.48
C ASP A 205 -14.52 -4.26 3.22
N SER A 206 -15.72 -3.84 3.60
CA SER A 206 -16.15 -2.50 3.69
C SER A 206 -15.28 -1.95 4.81
N HIS A 207 -14.38 -1.03 4.49
CA HIS A 207 -13.76 -0.19 5.52
C HIS A 207 -14.83 0.55 6.36
N GLU A 208 -16.14 0.38 6.09
CA GLU A 208 -17.24 0.55 7.04
C GLU A 208 -16.91 0.02 8.44
N GLU A 209 -16.27 -1.15 8.58
CA GLU A 209 -15.88 -1.69 9.89
C GLU A 209 -14.72 -0.95 10.58
N ASP A 210 -13.90 -0.22 9.81
CA ASP A 210 -12.85 0.64 10.35
C ASP A 210 -13.44 1.88 11.04
N TRP A 211 -14.67 2.28 10.69
CA TRP A 211 -15.38 3.40 11.31
C TRP A 211 -16.28 2.91 12.44
N GLY A 212 -15.94 3.27 13.68
CA GLY A 212 -16.69 2.83 14.86
C GLY A 212 -17.86 3.75 15.23
N ARG A 213 -17.86 5.00 14.76
CA ARG A 213 -18.95 5.97 15.00
C ARG A 213 -19.18 6.82 13.77
N LEU A 214 -20.39 6.76 13.23
CA LEU A 214 -20.85 7.56 12.10
C LEU A 214 -22.01 8.47 12.53
N HIS A 215 -22.04 9.68 11.98
CA HIS A 215 -23.13 10.63 12.14
C HIS A 215 -23.23 11.45 10.85
N ASP A 216 -24.36 11.41 10.17
CA ASP A 216 -24.59 12.13 8.89
C ASP A 216 -23.50 11.87 7.81
N ILE A 217 -22.81 10.75 7.92
CA ILE A 217 -21.83 10.23 6.95
C ILE A 217 -22.28 8.83 6.56
N LYS A 218 -22.35 8.56 5.27
CA LYS A 218 -22.49 7.23 4.69
C LYS A 218 -21.11 6.74 4.29
N VAL A 219 -20.84 5.47 4.57
CA VAL A 219 -19.60 4.82 4.12
C VAL A 219 -19.96 3.82 3.03
N THR A 220 -19.15 3.75 1.98
CA THR A 220 -19.31 2.78 0.90
C THR A 220 -17.92 2.40 0.41
N GLY A 221 -17.44 1.23 0.82
CA GLY A 221 -16.03 0.85 0.65
C GLY A 221 -15.11 1.80 1.43
N THR A 222 -14.21 2.51 0.73
CA THR A 222 -13.32 3.54 1.28
C THR A 222 -13.91 4.95 1.26
N LEU A 223 -15.05 5.15 0.60
CA LEU A 223 -15.65 6.47 0.42
C LEU A 223 -16.43 6.90 1.68
N LEU A 224 -16.15 8.12 2.16
CA LEU A 224 -16.95 8.81 3.16
C LEU A 224 -17.79 9.89 2.47
N GLU A 225 -19.11 9.71 2.45
CA GLU A 225 -20.05 10.63 1.82
C GLU A 225 -20.86 11.38 2.89
N TYR A 226 -20.87 12.71 2.84
CA TYR A 226 -21.75 13.50 3.69
C TYR A 226 -23.20 13.42 3.20
N ILE A 227 -24.09 12.92 4.06
CA ILE A 227 -25.53 12.74 3.78
C ILE A 227 -26.42 13.61 4.69
N GLY A 228 -25.81 14.55 5.40
CA GLY A 228 -26.52 15.47 6.30
C GLY A 228 -27.19 16.64 5.58
N LYS A 229 -27.80 17.53 6.38
CA LYS A 229 -28.60 18.65 5.85
C LYS A 229 -27.79 19.87 5.41
N GLY A 230 -26.61 20.07 6.00
CA GLY A 230 -25.70 21.18 5.70
C GLY A 230 -26.28 22.59 5.93
N LYS A 231 -27.30 22.76 6.80
CA LYS A 231 -28.02 24.04 6.94
C LYS A 231 -27.39 25.00 7.96
N SER A 232 -26.65 24.47 8.93
CA SER A 232 -26.10 25.22 10.05
C SER A 232 -24.75 24.66 10.48
N ILE A 233 -24.04 25.41 11.32
CA ILE A 233 -22.71 25.03 11.84
C ILE A 233 -22.71 23.77 12.72
N VAL A 234 -23.89 23.27 13.12
CA VAL A 234 -24.03 22.03 13.90
C VAL A 234 -24.42 20.84 13.03
N ASP A 235 -24.75 21.04 11.75
CA ASP A 235 -25.06 19.97 10.80
C ASP A 235 -23.75 19.34 10.28
N VAL A 236 -22.96 18.78 11.19
CA VAL A 236 -21.64 18.21 10.89
C VAL A 236 -21.75 16.70 10.72
N GLY A 237 -21.17 16.20 9.62
CA GLY A 237 -20.89 14.79 9.44
C GLY A 237 -19.64 14.38 10.24
N LEU A 238 -19.73 13.32 11.04
CA LEU A 238 -18.58 12.75 11.73
C LEU A 238 -18.41 11.28 11.36
N ALA A 239 -17.21 10.93 10.93
CA ALA A 239 -16.72 9.56 10.90
C ALA A 239 -15.54 9.43 11.86
N GLN A 240 -15.63 8.53 12.84
CA GLN A 240 -14.55 8.26 13.78
C GLN A 240 -14.17 6.77 13.75
N ALA A 241 -12.87 6.50 13.60
CA ALA A 241 -12.34 5.15 13.51
C ALA A 241 -12.62 4.33 14.79
N ARG A 242 -12.84 3.03 14.61
CA ARG A 242 -13.11 2.04 15.66
C ARG A 242 -11.88 1.79 16.54
N ARG A 243 -10.68 1.88 15.96
CA ARG A 243 -9.41 1.63 16.63
C ARG A 243 -8.59 2.92 16.72
N PRO A 244 -7.99 3.24 17.87
CA PRO A 244 -7.11 4.39 17.98
C PRO A 244 -5.80 4.15 17.24
N LEU A 245 -5.16 5.24 16.80
CA LEU A 245 -3.78 5.19 16.36
C LEU A 245 -2.88 4.69 17.52
N ASN A 246 -1.86 3.92 17.16
CA ASN A 246 -0.90 3.32 18.07
C ASN A 246 0.49 3.26 17.43
N THR A 247 1.50 2.78 18.15
CA THR A 247 2.90 2.74 17.67
C THR A 247 3.08 1.99 16.33
N ARG A 248 2.18 1.05 15.98
CA ARG A 248 2.22 0.31 14.70
C ARG A 248 1.42 1.01 13.60
N PHE A 249 0.31 1.64 13.95
CA PHE A 249 -0.60 2.35 13.06
C PHE A 249 -0.75 3.78 13.55
N HIS A 250 0.21 4.62 13.17
CA HIS A 250 0.39 5.95 13.74
C HIS A 250 0.14 7.07 12.73
N TYR A 251 -0.36 6.75 11.54
CA TYR A 251 -0.60 7.69 10.45
C TYR A 251 -1.76 7.20 9.58
N TYR A 252 -2.58 8.12 9.10
CA TYR A 252 -3.62 7.88 8.10
C TYR A 252 -3.80 9.12 7.22
N GLU A 253 -4.37 8.92 6.03
CA GLU A 253 -4.57 9.96 5.03
C GLU A 253 -6.00 9.88 4.47
N LEU A 254 -6.50 11.01 3.96
CA LEU A 254 -7.75 11.13 3.23
C LEU A 254 -7.50 11.92 1.95
N GLU A 255 -8.05 11.43 0.84
CA GLU A 255 -8.15 12.18 -0.41
C GLU A 255 -9.50 12.90 -0.47
N ILE A 256 -9.50 14.17 -0.90
CA ILE A 256 -10.73 14.92 -1.16
C ILE A 256 -11.20 14.56 -2.56
N THR A 257 -12.15 13.64 -2.69
CA THR A 257 -12.72 13.24 -3.99
C THR A 257 -13.78 14.20 -4.52
N ASP A 258 -14.47 14.91 -3.63
CA ASP A 258 -15.39 16.00 -3.93
C ASP A 258 -15.32 17.00 -2.76
N ALA A 259 -15.03 18.26 -3.06
CA ALA A 259 -14.93 19.32 -2.05
C ALA A 259 -16.30 19.84 -1.57
N GLY A 260 -17.38 19.53 -2.29
CA GLY A 260 -18.69 20.15 -2.11
C GLY A 260 -18.65 21.66 -2.31
N GLU A 261 -19.70 22.36 -1.85
CA GLU A 261 -19.83 23.80 -2.08
C GLU A 261 -18.79 24.65 -1.31
N LYS A 262 -18.34 24.18 -0.14
CA LYS A 262 -17.54 24.99 0.81
C LYS A 262 -16.23 24.35 1.25
N CYS A 263 -15.95 23.09 0.91
CA CYS A 263 -14.77 22.34 1.35
C CYS A 263 -14.58 22.29 2.88
N TYR A 264 -15.68 22.26 3.65
CA TYR A 264 -15.64 22.09 5.11
C TYR A 264 -15.31 20.65 5.49
N ILE A 265 -14.11 20.21 5.14
CA ILE A 265 -13.58 18.87 5.39
C ILE A 265 -12.42 19.02 6.37
N ALA A 266 -12.42 18.20 7.43
CA ALA A 266 -11.41 18.24 8.46
C ALA A 266 -10.88 16.84 8.78
N LEU A 267 -9.58 16.73 8.99
CA LEU A 267 -8.86 15.51 9.31
C LEU A 267 -8.15 15.67 10.65
N GLY A 268 -8.32 14.73 11.58
CA GLY A 268 -7.59 14.81 12.83
C GLY A 268 -7.92 13.75 13.87
N LEU A 269 -7.39 13.97 15.06
CA LEU A 269 -7.49 13.06 16.19
C LEU A 269 -8.52 13.57 17.18
N ALA A 270 -9.30 12.65 17.75
CA ALA A 270 -10.28 12.96 18.77
C ALA A 270 -10.42 11.82 19.77
N ARG A 271 -10.77 12.15 21.02
CA ARG A 271 -11.13 11.17 22.04
C ARG A 271 -12.33 10.31 21.60
N ARG A 272 -12.42 9.10 22.14
CA ARG A 272 -13.46 8.10 21.80
C ARG A 272 -14.89 8.63 21.97
N ASP A 273 -15.10 9.55 22.89
CA ASP A 273 -16.38 10.17 23.25
C ASP A 273 -16.65 11.52 22.57
N TYR A 274 -15.91 11.86 21.51
CA TYR A 274 -16.03 13.16 20.82
C TYR A 274 -17.48 13.48 20.39
N PRO A 275 -17.96 14.74 20.52
CA PRO A 275 -19.30 15.13 20.09
C PRO A 275 -19.48 14.93 18.58
N LYS A 276 -20.56 14.23 18.22
CA LYS A 276 -20.83 13.81 16.83
C LYS A 276 -21.27 14.94 15.89
N ASN A 277 -21.71 16.07 16.44
CA ASN A 277 -22.25 17.23 15.74
C ASN A 277 -21.25 18.40 15.68
N ARG A 278 -19.95 18.10 15.68
CA ARG A 278 -18.87 19.08 15.60
C ARG A 278 -17.69 18.55 14.81
N HIS A 279 -17.00 19.44 14.08
CA HIS A 279 -15.76 19.07 13.40
C HIS A 279 -14.68 18.70 14.44
N PRO A 280 -13.80 17.72 14.13
CA PRO A 280 -12.56 17.51 14.88
C PRO A 280 -11.78 18.83 15.05
N GLY A 281 -11.14 19.03 16.20
CA GLY A 281 -10.41 20.25 16.54
C GLY A 281 -11.25 21.31 17.27
N TRP A 282 -12.58 21.30 17.17
CA TRP A 282 -13.44 22.33 17.79
C TRP A 282 -13.77 22.12 19.26
N SER A 283 -13.66 20.89 19.77
CA SER A 283 -13.97 20.55 21.16
C SER A 283 -12.78 19.89 21.85
N ARG A 284 -12.64 20.11 23.17
CA ARG A 284 -11.51 19.61 23.97
C ARG A 284 -11.22 18.12 23.73
N GLY A 285 -9.95 17.77 23.76
CA GLY A 285 -9.50 16.40 23.49
C GLY A 285 -9.50 16.04 22.00
N SER A 286 -9.43 17.03 21.11
CA SER A 286 -9.24 16.83 19.68
C SER A 286 -8.31 17.86 19.07
N ILE A 287 -7.69 17.49 17.95
CA ILE A 287 -6.84 18.33 17.13
C ILE A 287 -7.06 17.97 15.66
N ALA A 288 -7.21 18.95 14.78
CA ALA A 288 -7.49 18.68 13.37
C ALA A 288 -7.04 19.78 12.44
N TYR A 289 -6.66 19.37 11.24
CA TYR A 289 -6.41 20.22 10.09
C TYR A 289 -7.70 20.41 9.28
N HIS A 290 -8.00 21.65 8.90
CA HIS A 290 -9.23 22.02 8.18
C HIS A 290 -8.86 22.46 6.75
N ALA A 291 -9.46 21.78 5.76
CA ALA A 291 -9.16 21.95 4.34
C ALA A 291 -9.57 23.33 3.81
N ASP A 292 -10.67 23.89 4.32
CA ASP A 292 -11.27 25.12 3.82
C ASP A 292 -10.42 26.36 4.10
N ASP A 293 -9.64 26.40 5.17
CA ASP A 293 -8.86 27.56 5.57
C ASP A 293 -7.38 27.28 5.85
N GLY A 294 -6.96 26.00 5.80
CA GLY A 294 -5.58 25.59 6.04
C GLY A 294 -5.14 25.77 7.49
N LYS A 295 -6.08 25.91 8.44
CA LYS A 295 -5.76 26.09 9.85
C LYS A 295 -5.76 24.78 10.62
N LEU A 296 -5.02 24.79 11.73
CA LEU A 296 -5.02 23.75 12.72
C LEU A 296 -5.86 24.18 13.93
N PHE A 297 -6.86 23.37 14.28
CA PHE A 297 -7.74 23.62 15.41
C PHE A 297 -7.42 22.64 16.53
N GLN A 298 -7.26 23.15 17.76
CA GLN A 298 -6.94 22.33 18.94
C GLN A 298 -7.91 22.60 20.08
N GLY A 299 -8.92 21.73 20.20
CA GLY A 299 -9.90 21.75 21.26
C GLY A 299 -10.76 23.01 21.38
N SER A 300 -10.81 23.84 20.34
CA SER A 300 -11.42 25.17 20.35
C SER A 300 -11.97 25.55 18.98
N GLY A 301 -12.98 26.42 18.92
CA GLY A 301 -13.52 26.95 17.66
C GLY A 301 -12.64 28.00 16.95
N VAL A 302 -11.41 28.23 17.45
CA VAL A 302 -10.43 29.14 16.87
C VAL A 302 -9.22 28.32 16.43
N GLY A 303 -8.83 28.48 15.15
CA GLY A 303 -7.70 27.77 14.55
C GLY A 303 -6.51 28.68 14.30
N ASP A 304 -5.31 28.10 14.31
CA ASP A 304 -4.03 28.76 14.02
C ASP A 304 -3.61 28.51 12.56
N ALA A 305 -2.96 29.49 11.94
CA ALA A 305 -2.40 29.31 10.60
C ALA A 305 -1.35 28.18 10.60
N PHE A 306 -1.50 27.21 9.71
CA PHE A 306 -0.65 26.01 9.68
C PHE A 306 -0.18 25.65 8.27
N GLY A 307 -1.11 25.43 7.34
CA GLY A 307 -0.84 24.91 6.01
C GLY A 307 -1.67 25.57 4.91
N PRO A 308 -1.56 25.08 3.66
CA PRO A 308 -2.34 25.58 2.53
C PRO A 308 -3.77 25.03 2.54
N ARG A 309 -4.73 25.80 2.04
CA ARG A 309 -6.08 25.25 1.74
C ARG A 309 -5.98 24.02 0.83
N CYS A 310 -6.88 23.06 1.00
CA CYS A 310 -6.97 21.86 0.18
C CYS A 310 -8.22 21.89 -0.71
N PHE A 311 -8.12 21.23 -1.85
CA PHE A 311 -9.15 21.16 -2.90
C PHE A 311 -9.39 19.71 -3.34
N GLU A 312 -10.34 19.52 -4.24
CA GLU A 312 -10.57 18.24 -4.90
C GLU A 312 -9.27 17.70 -5.53
N GLY A 313 -8.97 16.42 -5.27
CA GLY A 313 -7.74 15.72 -5.64
C GLY A 313 -6.58 15.85 -4.65
N ASP A 314 -6.67 16.74 -3.64
CA ASP A 314 -5.61 16.86 -2.62
C ASP A 314 -5.71 15.74 -1.57
N ILE A 315 -4.55 15.33 -1.07
CA ILE A 315 -4.41 14.33 0.00
C ILE A 315 -3.97 15.02 1.30
N MET A 316 -4.77 14.85 2.35
CA MET A 316 -4.47 15.31 3.71
C MET A 316 -4.00 14.15 4.59
N GLY A 317 -2.99 14.37 5.44
CA GLY A 317 -2.45 13.36 6.33
C GLY A 317 -2.55 13.75 7.80
N CYS A 318 -2.69 12.75 8.69
CA CYS A 318 -2.63 12.97 10.12
C CYS A 318 -1.94 11.78 10.82
N GLY A 319 -1.03 12.07 11.74
CA GLY A 319 -0.33 11.05 12.50
C GLY A 319 0.11 11.48 13.90
N ILE A 320 0.46 10.48 14.70
CA ILE A 320 1.04 10.62 16.03
C ILE A 320 2.50 10.16 15.97
N MET A 321 3.42 11.00 16.42
CA MET A 321 4.79 10.60 16.67
C MET A 321 4.90 10.13 18.12
N PHE A 322 5.11 8.81 18.28
CA PHE A 322 5.34 8.18 19.57
C PHE A 322 6.83 8.28 19.94
N PRO A 323 7.18 8.80 21.14
CA PRO A 323 8.54 8.73 21.67
C PRO A 323 9.07 7.29 21.74
N ARG A 324 10.40 7.11 21.72
CA ARG A 324 11.02 5.77 21.76
C ARG A 324 10.76 5.02 23.07
N ASP A 325 10.54 5.77 24.13
CA ASP A 325 10.23 5.36 25.50
C ASP A 325 8.72 5.42 25.80
N PHE A 326 7.87 5.57 24.78
CA PHE A 326 6.42 5.56 24.95
C PHE A 326 5.97 4.26 25.60
N ASN A 327 5.50 4.36 26.84
CA ASN A 327 4.88 3.27 27.58
C ASN A 327 3.38 3.53 27.68
N GLN A 328 2.56 2.53 27.32
CA GLN A 328 1.11 2.63 27.27
C GLN A 328 0.48 2.82 28.67
N ASP A 329 1.24 2.46 29.71
CA ASP A 329 0.84 2.52 31.12
C ASP A 329 1.35 3.78 31.86
N GLY A 330 2.12 4.64 31.19
CA GLY A 330 2.65 5.89 31.77
C GLY A 330 1.69 7.06 31.61
N GLU A 331 1.47 7.83 32.67
CA GLU A 331 0.78 9.13 32.55
C GLU A 331 1.59 10.05 31.62
N GLY A 332 0.88 10.62 30.65
CA GLY A 332 1.45 11.10 29.39
C GLY A 332 2.56 12.15 29.52
N GLU A 333 3.65 11.89 28.82
CA GLU A 333 4.55 12.94 28.36
C GLU A 333 4.52 13.03 26.83
N HIS A 334 4.16 14.23 26.36
CA HIS A 334 4.25 14.80 25.02
C HIS A 334 4.18 13.83 23.82
N LEU A 335 2.95 13.49 23.41
CA LEU A 335 2.70 13.05 22.04
C LEU A 335 2.86 14.25 21.09
N PHE A 336 3.62 14.08 20.02
CA PHE A 336 3.73 15.08 18.96
C PHE A 336 2.82 14.68 17.80
N TYR A 337 2.10 15.64 17.23
CA TYR A 337 1.22 15.40 16.09
C TYR A 337 1.92 15.79 14.78
N SER A 338 1.66 15.04 13.72
CA SER A 338 2.09 15.36 12.36
C SER A 338 0.84 15.58 11.51
N PHE A 339 0.80 16.72 10.81
CA PHE A 339 -0.24 17.07 9.84
C PHE A 339 0.45 17.45 8.53
#